data_AF-J3K4A1-F1
#
_entry.id   AF-J3K4A1-F1
#
_cell.length_a   1.000
_cell.length_b   1.000
_cell.length_c   1.000
_cell.angle_alpha   90.00
_cell.angle_beta   90.00
_cell.angle_gamma   90.00
#
_symmetry.space_group_name_H-M   'P 1'
#
loop_
_entity.id
_entity.type
_entity.pdbx_description
1 polymer ?
#
loop_
_entity_poly.entity_id
_entity_poly.type
_entity_poly.pdbx_seq_one_letter_code
_entity_poly.pdbx_strand_id
1 'polypeptide(L)' 'MSKVDDKARIVPVEDDDEPDDWDKRIFSTGCSVEQTKMNDCYFEKRDWRQCSKEMEAFRECWKRKGNDQRTQTKDA' A
#
# COMPACT_ATOMS: atom_id res chain seq x y z
N MET A 1 -20.72 19.49 34.23
CA MET A 1 -20.56 20.35 33.03
C MET A 1 -19.42 19.80 32.21
N SER A 2 -19.78 19.08 31.15
CA SER A 2 -18.87 18.50 30.17
C SER A 2 -18.06 19.61 29.49
N LYS A 3 -16.73 19.54 29.56
CA LYS A 3 -15.86 20.24 28.62
C LYS A 3 -15.48 19.18 27.60
N VAL A 4 -16.14 19.25 26.44
CA VAL A 4 -15.96 18.32 25.34
C VAL A 4 -14.66 18.72 24.64
N ASP A 5 -13.73 17.77 24.58
CA ASP A 5 -12.54 17.79 23.75
C ASP A 5 -12.92 17.99 22.28
N ASP A 6 -12.80 19.22 21.79
CA ASP A 6 -12.90 19.55 20.37
C ASP A 6 -11.50 19.77 19.80
N LYS A 7 -10.75 18.67 19.69
CA LYS A 7 -9.61 18.60 18.77
C LYS A 7 -10.04 17.73 17.60
N ALA A 8 -10.91 18.30 16.77
CA ALA A 8 -11.15 17.81 15.42
C ALA A 8 -9.79 17.62 14.74
N ARG A 9 -9.43 16.36 14.57
CA ARG A 9 -8.26 15.93 13.82
C ARG A 9 -8.49 16.37 12.38
N ILE A 10 -7.90 17.50 12.02
CA ILE A 10 -7.77 17.95 10.64
C ILE A 10 -6.99 16.85 9.94
N VAL A 11 -7.70 15.99 9.20
CA VAL A 11 -7.09 15.12 8.22
C VAL A 11 -6.78 16.05 7.05
N PRO A 12 -5.51 16.30 6.70
CA PRO A 12 -5.21 17.05 5.49
C PRO A 12 -5.87 16.30 4.33
N VAL A 13 -6.73 16.97 3.59
CA VAL A 13 -7.14 16.50 2.26
C VAL A 13 -5.91 16.73 1.40
N GLU A 14 -5.11 15.67 1.23
CA GLU A 14 -3.97 15.70 0.31
C GLU A 14 -4.48 15.96 -1.10
N ASP A 15 -3.80 16.87 -1.78
CA ASP A 15 -4.04 17.31 -3.15
C ASP A 15 -4.10 16.08 -4.08
N ASP A 16 -5.18 15.94 -4.85
CA ASP A 16 -5.53 14.76 -5.70
C ASP A 16 -4.53 14.51 -6.86
N ASP A 17 -3.48 15.33 -6.96
CA ASP A 17 -2.43 15.28 -7.99
C ASP A 17 -1.07 14.74 -7.48
N GLU A 18 -0.89 14.52 -6.17
CA GLU A 18 0.34 13.89 -5.63
C GLU A 18 0.12 12.42 -5.24
N PRO A 19 1.02 11.48 -5.65
CA PRO A 19 0.95 10.12 -5.14
C PRO A 19 1.16 10.12 -3.64
N ASP A 20 0.32 9.39 -2.91
CA ASP A 20 0.41 9.30 -1.46
C ASP A 20 1.74 8.66 -1.01
N ASP A 21 2.06 8.75 0.27
CA ASP A 21 3.30 8.19 0.82
C ASP A 21 3.45 6.67 0.60
N TRP A 22 2.35 5.95 0.49
CA TRP A 22 2.34 4.52 0.20
C TRP A 22 2.59 4.25 -1.29
N ASP A 23 1.93 4.97 -2.18
CA ASP A 23 2.13 4.92 -3.64
C ASP A 23 3.57 5.28 -4.00
N LYS A 24 4.11 6.37 -3.44
CA LYS A 24 5.53 6.75 -3.58
C LYS A 24 6.45 5.58 -3.22
N ARG A 25 6.17 4.85 -2.14
CA ARG A 25 6.95 3.68 -1.73
C ARG A 25 6.81 2.53 -2.72
N ILE A 26 5.61 2.23 -3.19
CA ILE A 26 5.36 1.18 -4.18
C ILE A 26 6.05 1.49 -5.50
N PHE A 27 5.95 2.72 -6.02
CA PHE A 27 6.65 3.13 -7.25
C PHE A 27 8.17 2.99 -7.11
N SER A 28 8.72 3.36 -5.96
CA SER A 28 10.16 3.22 -5.70
C SER A 28 10.66 1.77 -5.65
N THR A 29 9.76 0.79 -5.48
CA THR A 29 10.12 -0.64 -5.48
C THR A 29 10.31 -1.23 -6.89
N GLY A 30 9.79 -0.56 -7.91
CA GLY A 30 9.77 -1.05 -9.29
C GLY A 30 8.83 -2.24 -9.54
N CYS A 31 7.88 -2.50 -8.63
CA CYS A 31 6.86 -3.56 -8.70
C CYS A 31 5.43 -3.00 -8.65
N SER A 32 5.25 -1.74 -9.08
CA SER A 32 3.94 -1.06 -9.05
C SER A 32 2.91 -1.75 -9.93
N VAL A 33 3.31 -2.28 -11.09
CA VAL A 33 2.40 -2.99 -12.01
C VAL A 33 1.79 -4.22 -11.36
N GLU A 34 2.61 -5.03 -10.69
CA GLU A 34 2.16 -6.23 -9.97
C GLU A 34 1.30 -5.86 -8.77
N GLN A 35 1.64 -4.78 -8.06
CA GLN A 35 0.80 -4.25 -6.97
C GLN A 35 -0.58 -3.80 -7.48
N THR A 36 -0.64 -3.07 -8.60
CA THR A 36 -1.91 -2.64 -9.20
C THR A 36 -2.75 -3.84 -9.60
N LYS A 37 -2.18 -4.85 -10.28
CA LYS A 37 -2.90 -6.07 -10.66
C LYS A 37 -3.46 -6.83 -9.45
N MET A 38 -2.73 -6.87 -8.34
CA MET A 38 -3.20 -7.48 -7.10
C MET A 38 -4.37 -6.69 -6.50
N ASN A 39 -4.26 -5.36 -6.48
CA ASN A 39 -5.33 -4.48 -6.02
C ASN A 39 -6.58 -4.59 -6.90
N ASP A 40 -6.41 -4.64 -8.22
CA ASP A 40 -7.50 -4.82 -9.19
C ASP A 40 -8.23 -6.16 -8.96
N CYS A 41 -7.48 -7.25 -8.79
CA CYS A 41 -8.08 -8.55 -8.49
C CYS A 41 -8.89 -8.53 -7.18
N TYR A 42 -8.37 -7.87 -6.14
CA TYR A 42 -9.12 -7.69 -4.90
C TYR A 42 -10.34 -6.79 -5.09
N PHE A 43 -10.25 -5.73 -5.88
CA PHE A 43 -11.39 -4.86 -6.14
C PHE A 43 -12.52 -5.61 -6.85
N GLU A 44 -12.19 -6.45 -7.83
CA GLU A 44 -13.14 -7.28 -8.57
C GLU A 44 -13.76 -8.39 -7.70
N LYS A 45 -12.93 -9.15 -6.97
CA LYS A 45 -13.37 -10.36 -6.27
C LYS A 45 -13.73 -10.13 -4.80
N ARG A 46 -13.17 -9.07 -4.20
CA ARG A 46 -13.20 -8.75 -2.77
C ARG A 46 -12.68 -9.87 -1.86
N ASP A 47 -11.86 -10.76 -2.42
CA ASP A 47 -11.27 -11.90 -1.72
C ASP A 47 -9.83 -12.11 -2.20
N TRP A 48 -8.87 -11.82 -1.32
CA TRP A 48 -7.45 -11.97 -1.61
C TRP A 48 -7.06 -13.43 -1.84
N ARG A 49 -7.80 -14.41 -1.30
CA ARG A 49 -7.48 -15.84 -1.50
C ARG A 49 -7.62 -16.27 -2.95
N GLN A 50 -8.50 -15.59 -3.70
CA GLN A 50 -8.73 -15.82 -5.12
C GLN A 50 -7.73 -15.06 -6.02
N CYS A 51 -6.81 -14.30 -5.41
CA CYS A 51 -5.78 -13.50 -6.07
C CYS A 51 -4.37 -14.04 -5.80
N SER A 52 -4.25 -15.36 -5.60
CA SER A 52 -2.98 -16.01 -5.29
C SER A 52 -1.93 -15.83 -6.39
N LYS A 53 -2.35 -15.84 -7.65
CA LYS A 53 -1.46 -15.66 -8.82
C LYS A 53 -0.85 -14.26 -8.84
N GLU A 54 -1.66 -13.25 -8.57
CA GLU A 54 -1.26 -11.84 -8.53
C GLU A 54 -0.33 -11.59 -7.33
N MET A 55 -0.62 -12.21 -6.18
CA MET A 55 0.28 -12.18 -5.03
C MET A 55 1.63 -12.86 -5.31
N GLU A 56 1.65 -14.01 -5.98
CA GLU A 56 2.89 -14.69 -6.36
C GLU A 56 3.71 -13.84 -7.34
N ALA A 57 3.06 -13.22 -8.34
CA ALA A 57 3.72 -12.31 -9.27
C ALA A 57 4.36 -11.12 -8.55
N PHE A 58 3.65 -10.51 -7.58
CA PHE A 58 4.19 -9.43 -6.78
C PHE A 58 5.40 -9.89 -5.95
N ARG A 59 5.33 -11.04 -5.29
CA ARG A 59 6.45 -11.62 -4.52
C ARG A 59 7.67 -11.91 -5.38
N GLU A 60 7.46 -12.43 -6.59
CA GLU A 60 8.55 -12.66 -7.54
C GLU A 60 9.20 -11.35 -7.97
N CYS A 61 8.42 -10.33 -8.32
CA CYS A 61 8.95 -9.01 -8.63
C CYS A 61 9.75 -8.46 -7.45
N TRP A 62 9.19 -8.54 -6.24
CA TRP A 62 9.80 -8.06 -5.00
C TRP A 62 11.20 -8.66 -4.79
N LYS A 63 11.30 -9.98 -4.92
CA LYS A 63 12.57 -10.71 -4.80
C LYS A 63 13.56 -10.33 -5.91
N ARG A 64 13.10 -10.23 -7.17
CA ARG A 64 13.94 -9.85 -8.32
C ARG A 64 14.50 -8.43 -8.19
N LYS A 65 13.75 -7.51 -7.58
CA LYS A 65 14.15 -6.13 -7.31
C LYS A 65 14.95 -5.96 -6.01
N GLY A 66 15.17 -7.03 -5.24
CA GLY A 66 15.96 -7.00 -4.01
C GLY A 66 15.29 -6.24 -2.87
N ASN A 67 13.95 -6.19 -2.87
CA ASN A 67 13.20 -5.40 -1.90
C ASN A 67 13.08 -6.04 -0.51
N ASP A 68 13.67 -7.21 -0.28
CA ASP A 68 13.58 -7.98 0.98
C ASP A 68 14.05 -7.19 2.22
N GLN A 69 14.97 -6.23 2.05
CA GLN A 69 15.41 -5.37 3.15
C GLN A 69 14.38 -4.30 3.53
N ARG A 70 13.42 -3.99 2.64
CA ARG A 70 12.39 -2.96 2.86
C ARG A 70 11.25 -3.44 3.77
N THR A 71 11.16 -4.74 4.03
CA THR A 71 10.16 -5.34 4.93
C THR A 71 10.67 -5.52 6.35
N GLN A 72 11.90 -5.08 6.66
CA GLN A 72 12.41 -5.09 8.02
C GLN A 72 11.62 -4.10 8.88
N THR A 73 11.10 -4.58 10.00
CA THR A 73 10.55 -3.71 11.03
C THR A 73 11.74 -2.97 11.66
N LYS A 74 11.82 -1.65 11.50
CA LYS A 74 12.68 -0.85 12.37
C LYS A 74 12.07 -0.94 13.77
N ASP A 75 12.83 -1.40 14.75
CA ASP A 75 12.44 -1.35 16.15
C ASP A 75 11.95 0.06 16.48
N ALA A 76 10.74 0.12 17.05
CA ALA A 76 9.98 1.34 17.30
C ALA A 76 10.51 2.15 18.50
#